data_AF-A0A1I0TV08-F1
#
_entry.id   AF-A0A1I0TV08-F1
#
_cell.length_a   1.000
_cell.length_b   1.000
_cell.length_c   1.000
_cell.angle_alpha   90.00
_cell.angle_beta   90.00
_cell.angle_gamma   90.00
#
_symmetry.space_group_name_H-M   'P 1'
#
loop_
_entity.id
_entity.type
_entity.pdbx_description
1 polymer ?
#
loop_
_entity_poly.entity_id
_entity_poly.type
_entity_poly.pdbx_seq_one_letter_code
_entity_poly.pdbx_strand_id
1 'polypeptide(L)'
;MEGTIGEIRMFAGNFAPYEWAFCAGQTFAIQAYTALYAVIGTYYGGDGRSTFKLPDLQGRTIVGAGQGAGLSLYNIGTSVGVEGVSIDTTQMPMHTHAVNYAQTGSASVAIKASADQSGEPNPSGNLLGAPAAVSETLYSTPVPPKQPVAMGQGTLKVNSVSGPQLTGLTVQSTGGSGPILVHENRQPGLALNYVICINGIFPARN
;
A
#
# COMPACT_ATOMS: atom_id res chain seq x y z
N MET A 1 -44.38 -14.33 18.45
CA MET A 1 -43.40 -15.33 18.00
C MET A 1 -42.74 -15.82 19.28
N GLU A 2 -43.05 -17.02 19.74
CA GLU A 2 -42.36 -17.53 20.93
C GLU A 2 -40.90 -17.87 20.57
N GLY A 3 -40.01 -17.55 21.51
CA GLY A 3 -38.59 -17.80 21.42
C GLY A 3 -37.98 -17.93 22.81
N THR A 4 -36.76 -18.43 22.85
CA THR A 4 -36.00 -18.52 24.10
C THR A 4 -35.37 -17.17 24.39
N ILE A 5 -35.43 -16.69 25.64
CA ILE A 5 -34.84 -15.40 26.03
C ILE A 5 -33.34 -15.38 25.65
N GLY A 6 -32.91 -14.33 24.97
CA GLY A 6 -31.53 -14.17 24.47
C GLY A 6 -31.26 -14.80 23.10
N GLU A 7 -32.23 -15.51 22.51
CA GLU A 7 -32.12 -16.04 21.15
C GLU A 7 -32.11 -14.91 20.12
N ILE A 8 -31.19 -14.98 19.15
CA ILE A 8 -31.09 -14.04 18.02
C ILE A 8 -31.57 -14.71 16.74
N ARG A 9 -32.41 -14.02 15.97
CA ARG A 9 -32.89 -14.46 14.66
C ARG A 9 -32.67 -13.38 13.59
N MET A 10 -32.45 -13.82 12.35
CA MET A 10 -32.58 -12.94 11.19
C MET A 10 -34.06 -12.63 10.96
N PHE A 11 -34.37 -11.38 10.63
CA PHE A 11 -35.72 -10.89 10.45
C PHE A 11 -35.79 -9.89 9.30
N ALA A 12 -36.72 -10.11 8.37
CA ALA A 12 -36.84 -9.30 7.15
C ALA A 12 -37.73 -8.05 7.31
N GLY A 13 -38.47 -7.92 8.42
CA GLY A 13 -39.36 -6.78 8.66
C GLY A 13 -38.63 -5.56 9.24
N ASN A 14 -39.23 -4.37 9.11
CA ASN A 14 -38.68 -3.09 9.56
C ASN A 14 -39.15 -2.66 10.97
N PHE A 15 -39.87 -3.52 11.69
CA PHE A 15 -40.32 -3.31 13.07
C PHE A 15 -39.88 -4.48 13.94
N ALA A 16 -39.68 -4.27 15.24
CA ALA A 16 -39.41 -5.38 16.15
C ALA A 16 -40.74 -6.09 16.48
N PRO A 17 -40.86 -7.42 16.29
CA PRO A 17 -42.03 -8.17 16.72
C PRO A 17 -42.30 -8.03 18.22
N TYR A 18 -43.56 -8.26 18.64
CA TYR A 18 -43.90 -8.32 20.07
C TYR A 18 -42.98 -9.31 20.80
N GLU A 19 -42.38 -8.86 21.92
CA GLU A 19 -41.39 -9.58 22.75
C GLU A 19 -39.99 -9.73 22.16
N TRP A 20 -39.72 -9.04 21.05
CA TRP A 20 -38.41 -8.99 20.43
C TRP A 20 -37.93 -7.54 20.36
N ALA A 21 -36.61 -7.36 20.27
CA ALA A 21 -35.98 -6.08 20.02
C ALA A 21 -34.95 -6.21 18.91
N PHE A 22 -34.72 -5.16 18.12
CA PHE A 22 -33.59 -5.14 17.19
C PHE A 22 -32.26 -5.21 17.94
N CYS A 23 -31.27 -5.89 17.37
CA CYS A 23 -29.89 -5.90 17.87
C CYS A 23 -29.16 -4.63 17.39
N ALA A 24 -29.48 -3.49 17.98
CA ALA A 24 -28.93 -2.17 17.63
C ALA A 24 -28.27 -1.46 18.83
N GLY A 25 -27.71 -2.24 19.77
CA GLY A 25 -26.92 -1.68 20.88
C GLY A 25 -27.71 -0.91 21.94
N GLN A 26 -29.03 -1.08 22.00
CA GLN A 26 -29.89 -0.34 22.93
C GLN A 26 -29.55 -0.66 24.39
N THR A 27 -29.63 0.35 25.25
CA THR A 27 -29.47 0.20 26.70
C THR A 27 -30.81 -0.14 27.34
N PHE A 28 -30.85 -1.22 28.12
CA PHE A 28 -32.03 -1.72 28.82
C PHE A 28 -31.81 -1.63 30.33
N ALA A 29 -32.89 -1.34 31.08
CA ALA A 29 -32.86 -1.37 32.54
C ALA A 29 -32.91 -2.81 33.05
N ILE A 30 -31.99 -3.18 33.94
CA ILE A 30 -31.92 -4.52 34.53
C ILE A 30 -33.23 -4.86 35.23
N GLN A 31 -33.80 -3.90 35.96
CA GLN A 31 -35.05 -4.09 36.73
C GLN A 31 -36.25 -4.46 35.85
N ALA A 32 -36.29 -3.99 34.59
CA ALA A 32 -37.39 -4.28 33.66
C ALA A 32 -37.18 -5.60 32.89
N TYR A 33 -35.92 -6.02 32.70
CA TYR A 33 -35.56 -7.17 31.88
C TYR A 33 -34.59 -8.10 32.61
N THR A 34 -34.94 -8.45 33.85
CA THR A 34 -34.09 -9.26 34.76
C THR A 34 -33.76 -10.63 34.16
N ALA A 35 -34.73 -11.27 33.51
CA ALA A 35 -34.56 -12.58 32.87
C ALA A 35 -33.55 -12.51 31.71
N LEU A 36 -33.64 -11.49 30.84
CA LEU A 36 -32.67 -11.30 29.76
C LEU A 36 -31.28 -10.98 30.30
N TYR A 37 -31.18 -10.12 31.31
CA TYR A 37 -29.92 -9.80 31.97
C TYR A 37 -29.25 -11.04 32.57
N ALA A 38 -30.00 -11.96 33.16
CA ALA A 38 -29.46 -13.22 33.70
C ALA A 38 -28.85 -14.14 32.61
N VAL A 39 -29.26 -13.97 31.35
CA VAL A 39 -28.74 -14.72 30.21
C VAL A 39 -27.52 -14.04 29.59
N ILE A 40 -27.63 -12.74 29.25
CA ILE A 40 -26.60 -12.05 28.45
C ILE A 40 -25.67 -11.14 29.27
N GLY A 41 -25.98 -10.87 30.53
CA GLY A 41 -25.20 -10.02 31.42
C GLY A 41 -24.84 -8.67 30.79
N THR A 42 -23.57 -8.29 30.95
CA THR A 42 -22.99 -7.04 30.41
C THR A 42 -22.04 -7.28 29.24
N TYR A 43 -22.10 -8.43 28.55
CA TYR A 43 -21.18 -8.74 27.46
C TYR A 43 -21.14 -7.66 26.36
N TYR A 44 -22.26 -6.96 26.14
CA TYR A 44 -22.38 -5.90 25.13
C TYR A 44 -22.35 -4.48 25.74
N GLY A 45 -22.03 -4.36 27.04
CA GLY A 45 -21.91 -3.11 27.77
C GLY A 45 -23.04 -2.85 28.78
N GLY A 46 -23.06 -1.63 29.31
CA GLY A 46 -23.88 -1.22 30.47
C GLY A 46 -23.07 -1.15 31.75
N ASP A 47 -23.71 -0.72 32.84
CA ASP A 47 -23.04 -0.55 34.14
C ASP A 47 -23.08 -1.80 35.04
N GLY A 48 -23.85 -2.83 34.64
CA GLY A 48 -24.03 -4.08 35.41
C GLY A 48 -24.74 -3.91 36.75
N ARG A 49 -25.29 -2.72 37.01
CA ARG A 49 -25.97 -2.35 38.27
C ARG A 49 -27.41 -1.95 38.02
N SER A 50 -27.60 -1.01 37.11
CA SER A 50 -28.92 -0.50 36.72
C SER A 50 -29.26 -0.84 35.26
N THR A 51 -28.24 -1.03 34.42
CA THR A 51 -28.37 -1.17 32.98
C THR A 51 -27.45 -2.24 32.39
N PHE A 52 -27.88 -2.78 31.27
CA PHE A 52 -27.11 -3.60 30.35
C PHE A 52 -27.42 -3.19 28.91
N LYS A 53 -26.64 -3.66 27.94
CA LYS A 53 -26.89 -3.38 26.52
C LYS A 53 -27.22 -4.65 25.73
N LEU A 54 -28.04 -4.48 24.71
CA LEU A 54 -28.23 -5.49 23.66
C LEU A 54 -27.01 -5.51 22.71
N PRO A 55 -26.80 -6.59 21.94
CA PRO A 55 -25.82 -6.60 20.86
C PRO A 55 -26.08 -5.46 19.85
N ASP A 56 -25.02 -4.88 19.31
CA ASP A 56 -25.07 -4.03 18.12
C ASP A 56 -24.54 -4.84 16.92
N LEU A 57 -25.45 -5.25 16.04
CA LEU A 57 -25.13 -6.02 14.83
C LEU A 57 -25.28 -5.18 13.56
N GLN A 58 -25.50 -3.87 13.67
CA GLN A 58 -25.58 -3.00 12.51
C GLN A 58 -24.20 -2.93 11.85
N GLY A 59 -24.13 -3.20 10.54
CA GLY A 59 -22.88 -3.20 9.79
C GLY A 59 -21.94 -4.40 10.06
N ARG A 60 -22.38 -5.37 10.86
CA ARG A 60 -21.51 -6.46 11.35
C ARG A 60 -21.99 -7.83 10.88
N THR A 61 -21.03 -8.70 10.60
CA THR A 61 -21.26 -10.13 10.36
C THR A 61 -21.03 -10.89 11.65
N ILE A 62 -21.90 -11.84 11.98
CA ILE A 62 -21.78 -12.66 13.18
C ILE A 62 -20.63 -13.67 13.01
N VAL A 63 -19.82 -13.82 14.06
CA VAL A 63 -18.78 -14.86 14.16
C VAL A 63 -19.02 -15.69 15.42
N GLY A 64 -18.67 -16.98 15.38
CA GLY A 64 -18.73 -17.85 16.55
C GLY A 64 -17.77 -17.39 17.64
N ALA A 65 -18.24 -17.34 18.89
CA ALA A 65 -17.40 -17.04 20.05
C ALA A 65 -16.49 -18.22 20.40
N GLY A 66 -15.35 -17.91 21.01
CA GLY A 66 -14.30 -18.87 21.39
C GLY A 66 -13.16 -18.91 20.38
N GLN A 67 -12.32 -19.94 20.51
CA GLN A 67 -11.18 -20.18 19.63
C GLN A 67 -11.25 -21.60 19.07
N GLY A 68 -11.44 -21.71 17.75
CA GLY A 68 -11.29 -22.98 17.04
C GLY A 68 -9.81 -23.34 16.83
N ALA A 69 -9.51 -24.61 16.58
CA ALA A 69 -8.14 -25.05 16.29
C ALA A 69 -7.58 -24.31 15.07
N GLY A 70 -6.48 -23.58 15.24
CA GLY A 70 -5.87 -22.77 14.19
C GLY A 70 -6.63 -21.50 13.82
N LEU A 71 -7.71 -21.14 14.53
CA LEU A 71 -8.48 -19.92 14.31
C LEU A 71 -8.16 -18.86 15.39
N SER A 72 -8.56 -17.62 15.10
CA SER A 72 -8.51 -16.51 16.06
C SER A 72 -9.48 -16.73 17.22
N LEU A 73 -9.12 -16.23 18.41
CA LEU A 73 -10.00 -16.17 19.57
C LEU A 73 -10.95 -14.98 19.45
N TYR A 74 -12.25 -15.22 19.56
CA TYR A 74 -13.28 -14.19 19.65
C TYR A 74 -14.01 -14.28 20.99
N ASN A 75 -13.78 -13.33 21.89
CA ASN A 75 -14.52 -13.29 23.15
C ASN A 75 -15.96 -12.82 22.88
N ILE A 76 -16.93 -13.38 23.60
CA ILE A 76 -18.32 -12.94 23.47
C ILE A 76 -18.44 -11.43 23.75
N GLY A 77 -19.21 -10.72 22.92
CA GLY A 77 -19.39 -9.28 23.05
C GLY A 77 -18.28 -8.41 22.45
N THR A 78 -17.14 -8.98 22.03
CA THR A 78 -16.11 -8.19 21.36
C THR A 78 -16.52 -7.83 19.93
N SER A 79 -16.45 -6.55 19.60
CA SER A 79 -16.54 -6.07 18.21
C SER A 79 -15.17 -6.13 17.57
N VAL A 80 -15.08 -6.75 16.40
CA VAL A 80 -13.84 -6.92 15.63
C VAL A 80 -14.08 -6.58 14.17
N GLY A 81 -13.01 -6.34 13.42
CA GLY A 81 -13.07 -5.99 12.00
C GLY A 81 -13.42 -4.52 11.74
N VAL A 82 -13.36 -4.14 10.47
CA VAL A 82 -13.69 -2.80 9.97
C VAL A 82 -14.47 -2.96 8.66
N GLU A 83 -15.46 -2.08 8.40
CA GLU A 83 -16.21 -2.11 7.12
C GLU A 83 -15.34 -1.70 5.94
N GLY A 84 -14.41 -0.79 6.19
CA GLY A 84 -13.44 -0.34 5.21
C GLY A 84 -12.03 -0.33 5.79
N VAL A 85 -11.06 -0.66 4.94
CA VAL A 85 -9.65 -0.66 5.30
C VAL A 85 -8.90 0.29 4.37
N SER A 86 -8.08 1.14 4.98
CA SER A 86 -7.08 1.93 4.29
C SER A 86 -5.93 1.02 3.88
N ILE A 87 -5.46 1.10 2.64
CA ILE A 87 -4.22 0.41 2.23
C ILE A 87 -3.05 1.37 2.48
N ASP A 88 -2.20 1.03 3.44
CA ASP A 88 -0.90 1.67 3.62
C ASP A 88 0.23 0.89 2.92
N THR A 89 1.44 1.45 2.96
CA THR A 89 2.62 0.82 2.35
C THR A 89 3.02 -0.51 2.99
N THR A 90 2.62 -0.77 4.24
CA THR A 90 2.88 -2.05 4.93
C THR A 90 1.92 -3.15 4.50
N GLN A 91 0.76 -2.80 3.96
CA GLN A 91 -0.25 -3.72 3.44
C GLN A 91 -0.04 -4.08 1.96
N MET A 92 1.01 -3.55 1.31
CA MET A 92 1.43 -3.95 -0.03
C MET A 92 2.54 -5.02 0.06
N PRO A 93 2.45 -6.14 -0.67
CA PRO A 93 3.55 -7.09 -0.77
C PRO A 93 4.84 -6.41 -1.22
N MET A 94 5.97 -6.89 -0.68
CA MET A 94 7.29 -6.45 -1.11
C MET A 94 7.43 -6.66 -2.62
N HIS A 95 7.70 -5.58 -3.33
CA HIS A 95 7.90 -5.60 -4.78
C HIS A 95 9.03 -4.63 -5.15
N THR A 96 9.62 -4.82 -6.33
CA THR A 96 10.68 -3.96 -6.86
C THR A 96 10.33 -3.52 -8.26
N HIS A 97 10.81 -2.33 -8.64
CA HIS A 97 10.72 -1.81 -10.00
C HIS A 97 12.10 -1.92 -10.63
N ALA A 98 12.33 -2.96 -11.42
CA ALA A 98 13.58 -3.13 -12.13
C ALA A 98 13.61 -2.20 -13.36
N VAL A 99 14.61 -1.32 -13.44
CA VAL A 99 14.87 -0.55 -14.65
C VAL A 99 15.91 -1.29 -15.47
N ASN A 100 15.48 -1.83 -16.61
CA ASN A 100 16.39 -2.38 -17.61
C ASN A 100 16.63 -1.31 -18.68
N TYR A 101 17.73 -0.58 -18.56
CA TYR A 101 18.18 0.37 -19.58
C TYR A 101 19.31 -0.26 -20.39
N ALA A 102 18.98 -0.82 -21.55
CA ALA A 102 19.94 -1.35 -22.51
C ALA A 102 19.84 -0.57 -23.81
N GLN A 103 20.72 0.43 -23.98
CA GLN A 103 20.83 1.18 -25.23
C GLN A 103 22.30 1.28 -25.65
N THR A 104 22.52 1.05 -26.93
CA THR A 104 23.80 1.28 -27.59
C THR A 104 23.79 2.71 -28.14
N GLY A 105 24.51 3.62 -27.47
CA GLY A 105 24.84 4.93 -28.03
C GLY A 105 26.09 4.86 -28.90
N SER A 106 26.20 5.74 -29.88
CA SER A 106 27.43 5.91 -30.69
C SER A 106 27.98 7.31 -30.45
N ALA A 107 29.20 7.40 -29.93
CA ALA A 107 29.92 8.67 -29.83
C ALA A 107 30.73 8.89 -31.12
N SER A 108 30.45 9.97 -31.84
CA SER A 108 31.28 10.39 -32.96
C SER A 108 32.38 11.30 -32.44
N VAL A 109 33.61 10.81 -32.51
CA VAL A 109 34.81 11.60 -32.25
C VAL A 109 35.41 11.99 -33.59
N ALA A 110 35.41 13.29 -33.89
CA ALA A 110 36.08 13.77 -35.10
C ALA A 110 37.56 13.95 -34.80
N ILE A 111 38.38 13.11 -35.41
CA ILE A 111 39.84 13.26 -35.44
C ILE A 111 40.15 13.93 -36.77
N LYS A 112 40.40 15.24 -36.77
CA LYS A 112 40.69 16.01 -37.99
C LYS A 112 42.04 15.58 -38.57
N ALA A 113 42.06 14.91 -39.72
CA ALA A 113 43.26 14.60 -40.49
C ALA A 113 43.21 15.28 -41.86
N SER A 114 44.36 15.72 -42.40
CA SER A 114 44.44 16.37 -43.72
C SER A 114 44.42 15.34 -44.86
N ALA A 115 43.63 15.60 -45.91
CA ALA A 115 43.52 14.74 -47.08
C ALA A 115 44.41 15.17 -48.27
N ASP A 116 44.92 16.41 -48.28
CA ASP A 116 45.57 17.00 -49.47
C ASP A 116 47.09 17.25 -49.29
N GLN A 117 47.69 16.77 -48.19
CA GLN A 117 49.06 17.12 -47.80
C GLN A 117 49.79 15.97 -47.09
N SER A 118 49.99 14.83 -47.74
CA SER A 118 50.87 13.77 -47.19
C SER A 118 52.36 14.15 -47.15
N GLY A 119 52.75 15.33 -47.65
CA GLY A 119 54.16 15.75 -47.79
C GLY A 119 54.47 17.24 -47.62
N GLU A 120 53.53 18.08 -47.13
CA GLU A 120 53.79 19.52 -46.90
C GLU A 120 54.16 19.79 -45.43
N PRO A 121 55.18 20.63 -45.13
CA PRO A 121 55.69 20.83 -43.78
C PRO A 121 54.88 21.81 -42.91
N ASN A 122 53.78 22.41 -43.39
CA ASN A 122 52.98 23.33 -42.58
C ASN A 122 51.46 23.25 -42.81
N PRO A 123 50.67 22.81 -41.82
CA PRO A 123 49.22 22.71 -41.95
C PRO A 123 48.52 23.99 -41.45
N SER A 124 48.21 24.92 -42.35
CA SER A 124 47.31 26.02 -42.00
C SER A 124 45.87 25.50 -41.91
N GLY A 125 45.23 25.62 -40.73
CA GLY A 125 43.78 25.41 -40.58
C GLY A 125 43.29 24.02 -40.12
N ASN A 126 43.94 23.43 -39.11
CA ASN A 126 43.56 22.25 -38.30
C ASN A 126 44.21 20.90 -38.70
N LEU A 127 45.35 20.60 -38.06
CA LEU A 127 45.95 19.26 -37.96
C LEU A 127 45.93 18.76 -36.51
N LEU A 128 46.13 17.46 -36.30
CA LEU A 128 46.22 16.78 -34.98
C LEU A 128 47.48 17.20 -34.18
N GLY A 129 47.63 18.49 -33.85
CA GLY A 129 48.91 18.94 -33.29
C GLY A 129 49.20 20.43 -33.21
N ALA A 130 48.22 21.33 -33.19
CA ALA A 130 48.49 22.76 -32.96
C ALA A 130 47.83 23.24 -31.66
N PRO A 131 48.60 23.64 -30.62
CA PRO A 131 48.03 24.11 -29.37
C PRO A 131 47.34 25.46 -29.59
N ALA A 132 46.23 25.73 -28.91
CA ALA A 132 45.48 26.97 -29.10
C ALA A 132 46.19 28.18 -28.48
N ALA A 133 47.09 27.93 -27.52
CA ALA A 133 47.99 28.90 -26.92
C ALA A 133 49.42 28.32 -26.78
N VAL A 134 50.42 29.20 -26.76
CA VAL A 134 51.86 28.82 -26.70
C VAL A 134 52.25 28.00 -25.46
N SER A 135 51.37 27.95 -24.45
CA SER A 135 51.53 27.23 -23.18
C SER A 135 50.80 25.87 -23.13
N GLU A 136 50.12 25.45 -24.19
CA GLU A 136 49.45 24.14 -24.25
C GLU A 136 50.34 23.09 -24.95
N THR A 137 50.43 21.89 -24.39
CA THR A 137 51.11 20.73 -25.00
C THR A 137 50.07 19.68 -25.42
N LEU A 138 50.00 19.31 -26.71
CA LEU A 138 49.07 18.25 -27.17
C LEU A 138 49.53 16.85 -26.80
N TYR A 139 50.84 16.65 -26.69
CA TYR A 139 51.46 15.42 -26.23
C TYR A 139 52.28 15.74 -24.98
N SER A 140 52.23 14.87 -23.99
CA SER A 140 53.15 14.89 -22.85
C SER A 140 54.60 14.65 -23.30
N THR A 141 55.57 15.18 -22.56
CA THR A 141 56.99 14.89 -22.78
C THR A 141 57.32 13.43 -22.41
N PRO A 142 57.96 12.64 -23.29
CA PRO A 142 58.38 11.29 -22.98
C PRO A 142 59.42 11.28 -21.85
N VAL A 143 59.21 10.46 -20.81
CA VAL A 143 60.20 10.20 -19.76
C VAL A 143 60.66 8.75 -19.89
N PRO A 144 61.97 8.44 -19.99
CA PRO A 144 62.46 7.07 -20.02
C PRO A 144 62.11 6.32 -18.72
N PRO A 145 61.76 5.01 -18.78
CA PRO A 145 61.61 4.17 -19.98
C PRO A 145 60.32 4.47 -20.75
N LYS A 146 60.26 4.13 -22.05
CA LYS A 146 59.08 4.37 -22.90
C LYS A 146 57.82 3.78 -22.24
N GLN A 147 56.94 4.66 -21.76
CA GLN A 147 55.63 4.30 -21.24
C GLN A 147 54.54 4.99 -22.09
N PRO A 148 53.34 4.41 -22.18
CA PRO A 148 52.17 5.13 -22.67
C PRO A 148 51.96 6.40 -21.85
N VAL A 149 51.84 7.56 -22.50
CA VAL A 149 51.58 8.84 -21.81
C VAL A 149 50.36 9.50 -22.45
N ALA A 150 49.51 10.12 -21.61
CA ALA A 150 48.23 10.67 -22.02
C ALA A 150 48.39 11.94 -22.89
N MET A 151 47.44 12.14 -23.82
CA MET A 151 47.31 13.38 -24.60
C MET A 151 46.99 14.58 -23.68
N GLY A 152 47.34 15.79 -24.11
CA GLY A 152 46.96 17.03 -23.45
C GLY A 152 45.44 17.23 -23.36
N GLN A 153 44.98 17.86 -22.29
CA GLN A 153 43.55 18.13 -22.06
C GLN A 153 42.94 18.90 -23.24
N GLY A 154 41.80 18.43 -23.77
CA GLY A 154 41.08 19.09 -24.87
C GLY A 154 41.45 18.64 -26.30
N THR A 155 42.46 17.77 -26.46
CA THR A 155 42.89 17.26 -27.78
C THR A 155 41.83 16.38 -28.47
N LEU A 156 41.02 15.66 -27.70
CA LEU A 156 39.88 14.88 -28.19
C LEU A 156 38.60 15.54 -27.67
N LYS A 157 37.71 15.93 -28.58
CA LYS A 157 36.37 16.41 -28.25
C LYS A 157 35.34 15.44 -28.84
N VAL A 158 34.36 15.05 -28.03
CA VAL A 158 33.19 14.33 -28.54
C VAL A 158 32.34 15.35 -29.30
N ASN A 159 32.25 15.21 -30.61
CA ASN A 159 31.54 16.16 -31.47
C ASN A 159 30.03 16.00 -31.38
N SER A 160 29.59 14.76 -31.30
CA SER A 160 28.19 14.41 -31.06
C SER A 160 28.12 13.05 -30.40
N VAL A 161 27.13 12.89 -29.53
CA VAL A 161 26.65 11.59 -29.11
C VAL A 161 25.33 11.39 -29.83
N SER A 162 25.23 10.28 -30.55
CA SER A 162 24.04 9.89 -31.29
C SER A 162 23.47 8.60 -30.72
N GLY A 163 22.17 8.42 -30.91
CA GLY A 163 21.43 7.37 -30.22
C GLY A 163 20.88 7.86 -28.89
N PRO A 164 20.13 7.01 -28.19
CA PRO A 164 19.30 7.49 -27.11
C PRO A 164 20.13 7.59 -25.82
N GLN A 165 20.00 8.75 -25.16
CA GLN A 165 20.76 9.14 -23.98
C GLN A 165 19.81 9.26 -22.78
N LEU A 166 20.15 8.59 -21.68
CA LEU A 166 19.42 8.73 -20.43
C LEU A 166 19.81 10.06 -19.78
N THR A 167 19.03 11.09 -20.03
CA THR A 167 19.22 12.43 -19.43
C THR A 167 18.57 12.56 -18.04
N GLY A 168 17.66 11.65 -17.71
CA GLY A 168 17.02 11.52 -16.39
C GLY A 168 16.20 10.24 -16.32
N LEU A 169 16.15 9.62 -15.14
CA LEU A 169 15.33 8.44 -14.85
C LEU A 169 14.57 8.69 -13.55
N THR A 170 13.24 8.71 -13.63
CA THR A 170 12.39 8.82 -12.44
C THR A 170 11.39 7.69 -12.44
N VAL A 171 11.50 6.79 -11.45
CA VAL A 171 10.47 5.80 -11.16
C VAL A 171 9.48 6.46 -10.22
N GLN A 172 8.35 6.90 -10.76
CA GLN A 172 7.26 7.47 -9.96
C GLN A 172 6.50 6.33 -9.26
N SER A 173 6.06 6.57 -8.02
CA SER A 173 5.04 5.72 -7.42
C SER A 173 3.77 5.80 -8.27
N THR A 174 3.26 4.67 -8.74
CA THR A 174 1.91 4.58 -9.33
C THR A 174 1.01 3.90 -8.30
N GLY A 175 -0.10 4.55 -7.96
CA GLY A 175 -0.90 4.20 -6.78
C GLY A 175 -0.56 5.11 -5.60
N GLY A 176 -1.59 5.59 -4.89
CA GLY A 176 -1.47 6.53 -3.77
C GLY A 176 -1.85 7.98 -4.07
N SER A 177 -2.35 8.31 -5.27
CA SER A 177 -2.84 9.65 -5.60
C SER A 177 -4.32 9.81 -5.20
N GLY A 178 -4.54 10.12 -3.93
CA GLY A 178 -5.85 10.46 -3.37
C GLY A 178 -5.81 10.38 -1.85
N PRO A 179 -6.67 11.13 -1.12
CA PRO A 179 -6.80 10.92 0.32
C PRO A 179 -7.06 9.42 0.54
N ILE A 180 -6.27 8.79 1.41
CA ILE A 180 -6.28 7.34 1.71
C ILE A 180 -7.67 6.76 1.44
N LEU A 181 -7.85 6.16 0.26
CA LEU A 181 -9.16 5.71 -0.16
C LEU A 181 -9.39 4.39 0.56
N VAL A 182 -10.15 4.47 1.64
CA VAL A 182 -10.70 3.32 2.34
C VAL A 182 -11.43 2.48 1.28
N HIS A 183 -10.97 1.25 1.06
CA HIS A 183 -11.72 0.35 0.19
C HIS A 183 -12.70 -0.46 1.02
N GLU A 184 -13.84 -0.76 0.41
CA GLU A 184 -14.82 -1.66 0.99
C GLU A 184 -14.21 -3.05 1.13
N ASN A 185 -14.28 -3.64 2.33
CA ASN A 185 -13.73 -4.97 2.61
C ASN A 185 -14.82 -6.01 2.94
N ARG A 186 -16.10 -5.63 2.84
CA ARG A 186 -17.21 -6.55 3.05
C ARG A 186 -17.45 -7.39 1.78
N GLN A 187 -17.80 -8.65 2.00
CA GLN A 187 -18.32 -9.51 0.94
C GLN A 187 -19.69 -8.98 0.46
N PRO A 188 -20.10 -9.26 -0.79
CA PRO A 188 -21.45 -8.96 -1.25
C PRO A 188 -22.49 -9.54 -0.28
N GLY A 189 -23.46 -8.72 0.13
CA GLY A 189 -24.45 -9.13 1.13
C GLY A 189 -25.80 -8.44 0.91
N LEU A 190 -26.86 -9.07 1.43
CA LEU A 190 -28.19 -8.50 1.54
C LEU A 190 -28.46 -8.20 3.02
N ALA A 191 -28.78 -6.95 3.33
CA ALA A 191 -29.04 -6.53 4.70
C ALA A 191 -30.40 -7.06 5.20
N LEU A 192 -30.38 -7.85 6.27
CA LEU A 192 -31.54 -8.21 7.08
C LEU A 192 -31.36 -7.64 8.48
N ASN A 193 -32.47 -7.48 9.21
CA ASN A 193 -32.40 -7.11 10.61
C ASN A 193 -32.08 -8.33 11.47
N TYR A 194 -31.41 -8.11 12.59
CA TYR A 194 -31.30 -9.10 13.65
C TYR A 194 -32.20 -8.68 14.80
N VAL A 195 -32.99 -9.63 15.31
CA VAL A 195 -33.84 -9.43 16.48
C VAL A 195 -33.46 -10.40 17.58
N ILE A 196 -33.50 -9.93 18.83
CA ILE A 196 -33.26 -10.73 20.03
C ILE A 196 -34.55 -10.87 20.84
N CYS A 197 -34.83 -12.07 21.33
CA CYS A 197 -35.98 -12.34 22.19
C CYS A 197 -35.73 -11.72 23.57
N ILE A 198 -36.53 -10.73 23.93
CA ILE A 198 -36.42 -9.99 25.21
C ILE A 198 -37.41 -10.48 26.26
N ASN A 199 -38.46 -11.20 25.85
CA ASN A 199 -39.39 -11.89 26.73
C ASN A 199 -39.82 -13.22 26.09
N GLY A 200 -39.82 -14.31 26.85
CA GLY A 200 -40.07 -15.64 26.30
C GLY A 200 -39.68 -16.75 27.27
N ILE A 201 -39.37 -17.94 26.74
CA ILE A 201 -38.99 -19.09 27.57
C ILE A 201 -37.57 -18.87 28.10
N PHE A 202 -37.38 -19.00 29.42
CA PHE A 202 -36.07 -18.87 30.04
C PHE A 202 -35.19 -20.09 29.73
N PRO A 203 -33.94 -19.93 29.24
CA PRO A 203 -33.03 -21.05 29.00
C PRO A 203 -32.47 -21.61 30.31
N ALA A 204 -32.91 -22.81 30.71
CA ALA A 204 -32.33 -23.50 31.85
C ALA A 204 -30.86 -23.88 31.57
N ARG A 205 -29.98 -23.71 32.57
CA ARG A 205 -28.60 -24.18 32.51
C ARG A 205 -28.57 -25.65 32.91
N ASN A 206 -27.90 -26.49 32.12
CA ASN A 206 -27.60 -27.88 32.47
C ASN A 206 -26.35 -27.97 33.36
#